data_AF-A0A438HR53-F1
#
_entry.id   AF-A0A438HR53-F1
#
_cell.length_a   1.000
_cell.length_b   1.000
_cell.length_c   1.000
_cell.angle_alpha   90.00
_cell.angle_beta   90.00
_cell.angle_gamma   90.00
#
_symmetry.space_group_name_H-M   'P 1'
#
loop_
_entity.id
_entity.type
_entity.pdbx_description
1 polymer ?
#
loop_
_entity_poly.entity_id
_entity_poly.type
_entity_poly.pdbx_seq_one_letter_code
_entity_poly.pdbx_strand_id
1 'polypeptide(L)' 'MKYKDLGCPSVSVQIGDTYVEKTLLDLGANVNLLPYSIYKKLGLGELKATTMTLSLADRSIQGPRGIVEHVLV' A
#
# COMPACT_ATOMS: atom_id res chain seq x y z
N MET A 1 26.60 -9.61 -15.06
CA MET A 1 25.28 -10.22 -14.86
C MET A 1 24.24 -9.10 -14.90
N LYS A 2 23.53 -8.91 -16.01
CA LYS A 2 22.39 -7.98 -16.04
C LYS A 2 21.22 -8.73 -15.40
N TYR A 3 20.78 -8.31 -14.22
CA TYR A 3 19.47 -8.71 -13.71
C TYR A 3 18.46 -8.36 -14.80
N LYS A 4 17.71 -9.36 -15.28
CA LYS A 4 16.56 -9.08 -16.15
C LYS A 4 15.64 -8.16 -15.35
N ASP A 5 15.24 -7.06 -15.95
CA ASP A 5 14.22 -6.19 -15.40
C ASP A 5 12.97 -7.05 -15.17
N LEU A 6 12.61 -7.32 -13.91
CA LEU A 6 11.47 -8.19 -13.56
C LEU A 6 10.12 -7.49 -13.82
N GLY A 7 10.12 -6.25 -14.29
CA GLY A 7 8.93 -5.40 -14.36
C GLY A 7 8.55 -4.87 -12.98
N CYS A 8 7.25 -4.64 -12.74
CA CYS A 8 6.73 -4.35 -11.42
C CYS A 8 6.45 -5.67 -10.67
N PRO A 9 7.32 -6.12 -9.75
CA PRO A 9 7.11 -7.39 -9.06
C PRO A 9 5.78 -7.33 -8.30
N SER A 10 4.91 -8.31 -8.54
CA SER A 10 3.61 -8.38 -7.89
C SER A 10 3.43 -9.70 -7.16
N VAL A 11 2.77 -9.64 -6.01
CA VAL A 11 2.44 -10.79 -5.16
C VAL A 11 0.96 -10.73 -4.80
N SER A 12 0.36 -11.89 -4.54
CA SER A 12 -0.94 -11.94 -3.90
C SER A 12 -0.79 -11.83 -2.39
N VAL A 13 -1.77 -11.21 -1.74
CA VAL A 13 -1.75 -10.99 -0.29
C VAL A 13 -3.16 -11.11 0.28
N GLN A 14 -3.24 -11.60 1.52
CA GLN A 14 -4.48 -11.64 2.27
C GLN A 14 -4.40 -10.60 3.39
N ILE A 15 -5.28 -9.61 3.37
CA ILE A 15 -5.34 -8.56 4.39
C ILE A 15 -6.61 -8.81 5.19
N GLY A 16 -6.49 -9.25 6.44
CA GLY A 16 -7.63 -9.80 7.18
C GLY A 16 -8.37 -10.88 6.38
N ASP A 17 -9.64 -10.64 6.05
CA ASP A 17 -10.47 -11.54 5.24
C ASP A 17 -10.54 -11.17 3.75
N THR A 18 -9.83 -10.12 3.31
CA THR A 18 -9.83 -9.71 1.90
C THR A 18 -8.59 -10.22 1.18
N TYR A 19 -8.82 -11.00 0.12
CA TYR A 19 -7.77 -11.41 -0.80
C TYR A 19 -7.52 -10.34 -1.88
N VAL A 20 -6.26 -9.96 -2.06
CA VAL A 20 -5.80 -9.05 -3.10
C VAL A 20 -4.86 -9.82 -4.02
N GLU A 21 -5.31 -10.07 -5.25
CA GLU A 21 -4.61 -10.94 -6.21
C GLU A 21 -3.27 -10.36 -6.67
N LYS A 22 -3.18 -9.03 -6.80
CA LYS A 22 -1.97 -8.33 -7.28
C LYS A 22 -1.68 -7.10 -6.44
N THR A 23 -0.61 -7.18 -5.68
CA THR A 23 -0.04 -6.10 -4.89
C THR A 23 1.38 -5.85 -5.37
N LEU A 24 1.75 -4.58 -5.54
CA LEU A 24 3.11 -4.20 -5.91
C LEU A 24 4.05 -4.45 -4.73
N LEU A 25 5.11 -5.22 -4.96
CA LEU A 25 6.18 -5.42 -3.99
C LEU A 25 7.25 -4.35 -4.18
N ASP A 26 7.19 -3.29 -3.38
CA ASP A 26 8.22 -2.25 -3.36
C ASP A 26 9.10 -2.40 -2.11
N LEU A 27 10.26 -3.04 -2.27
CA LEU A 27 11.24 -3.21 -1.19
C LEU A 27 11.96 -1.89 -0.82
N GLY A 28 11.83 -0.85 -1.66
CA GLY A 28 12.38 0.48 -1.41
C GLY A 28 11.43 1.38 -0.61
N ALA A 29 10.15 1.00 -0.48
CA ALA A 29 9.17 1.75 0.29
C ALA A 29 9.25 1.40 1.79
N ASN A 30 9.29 2.42 2.64
CA ASN A 30 9.22 2.27 4.09
C ASN A 30 7.76 2.24 4.61
N VAL A 31 6.78 2.34 3.73
CA VAL A 31 5.35 2.36 4.07
C VAL A 31 4.57 1.51 3.08
N ASN A 32 3.54 0.82 3.57
CA ASN A 32 2.60 0.09 2.74
C ASN A 32 1.44 1.02 2.34
N LEU A 33 1.11 1.05 1.04
CA LEU A 33 -0.04 1.81 0.54
C LEU A 33 -1.20 0.86 0.29
N LEU A 34 -2.34 1.16 0.90
CA LEU A 34 -3.59 0.43 0.67
C LEU A 34 -4.58 1.33 -0.09
N PRO A 35 -5.09 0.91 -1.25
CA PRO A 35 -6.16 1.63 -1.93
C PRO A 35 -7.37 1.82 -1.02
N TYR A 36 -7.92 3.04 -0.98
CA TYR A 36 -9.06 3.35 -0.11
C TYR A 36 -10.31 2.51 -0.42
N SER A 37 -10.47 2.06 -1.67
CA SER A 37 -11.55 1.14 -2.06
C SER A 37 -11.45 -0.22 -1.34
N ILE A 38 -10.24 -0.74 -1.15
CA ILE A 38 -9.97 -1.98 -0.41
C ILE A 38 -10.16 -1.73 1.09
N TYR A 39 -9.62 -0.63 1.60
CA TYR A 39 -9.83 -0.21 3.00
C TYR A 39 -11.32 -0.19 3.38
N LYS A 40 -12.17 0.40 2.53
CA LYS A 40 -13.62 0.44 2.77
C LYS A 40 -14.25 -0.96 2.82
N LYS A 41 -13.78 -1.91 2.00
CA LYS A 41 -14.28 -3.29 2.01
C LYS A 41 -13.89 -4.04 3.28
N LEU A 42 -12.72 -3.73 3.83
CA LEU A 42 -12.22 -4.32 5.08
C LEU A 42 -12.96 -3.84 6.32
N GLY A 43 -13.66 -2.69 6.25
CA GLY A 43 -14.47 -2.21 7.37
C GLY A 43 -13.66 -1.90 8.64
N LEU A 44 -12.38 -1.53 8.52
CA LEU A 44 -11.45 -1.31 9.64
C LEU A 44 -11.76 -0.10 10.53
N GLY A 45 -12.92 0.54 10.34
CA GLY A 45 -13.35 1.72 11.09
C GLY A 45 -12.80 3.03 10.54
N GLU A 46 -12.66 4.02 11.42
CA GLU A 46 -12.18 5.35 11.06
C GLU A 46 -10.65 5.38 10.89
N LEU A 47 -10.19 6.11 9.88
CA LEU A 47 -8.76 6.36 9.68
C LEU A 47 -8.28 7.41 10.69
N LYS A 48 -7.11 7.16 11.29
CA LYS A 48 -6.45 8.15 12.13
C LYS A 48 -5.88 9.26 11.26
N ALA A 49 -6.15 10.50 11.62
CA ALA A 49 -5.60 11.66 10.92
C ALA A 49 -4.06 11.65 10.98
N THR A 50 -3.43 12.11 9.90
CA THR A 50 -1.97 12.17 9.79
C THR A 50 -1.57 13.43 9.04
N THR A 51 -0.39 13.96 9.37
CA THR A 51 0.25 15.06 8.64
C THR A 51 1.32 14.54 7.66
N MET A 52 1.43 13.23 7.49
CA MET A 52 2.39 12.61 6.58
C MET A 52 2.10 12.99 5.12
N THR A 53 3.15 13.10 4.32
CA THR A 53 3.07 13.23 2.86
C THR A 53 3.93 12.15 2.21
N LEU A 54 3.55 11.77 0.99
CA LEU A 54 4.21 10.76 0.19
C LEU A 54 4.80 11.41 -1.04
N SER A 55 6.11 11.25 -1.23
CA SER A 55 6.79 11.61 -2.47
C SER A 55 6.83 10.39 -3.37
N LEU A 56 6.17 10.46 -4.52
CA LEU A 56 6.12 9.37 -5.48
C LEU A 56 7.26 9.47 -6.50
N ALA A 57 7.51 8.38 -7.23
CA ALA A 57 8.58 8.32 -8.23
C ALA A 57 8.38 9.32 -9.40
N ASP A 58 7.14 9.75 -9.66
CA ASP A 58 6.80 10.80 -10.61
C ASP A 58 7.02 12.23 -10.06
N ARG A 59 7.61 12.33 -8.85
CA ARG A 59 7.86 13.57 -8.11
C ARG A 59 6.59 14.27 -7.62
N SER A 60 5.42 13.64 -7.76
CA SER A 60 4.20 14.14 -7.12
C SER A 60 4.28 13.95 -5.61
N ILE A 61 3.70 14.90 -4.89
CA ILE A 61 3.55 14.84 -3.43
C ILE A 61 2.06 14.64 -3.14
N GLN A 62 1.73 13.56 -2.45
CA GLN A 62 0.34 13.22 -2.11
C GLN A 62 0.15 13.04 -0.61
N GLY A 63 -0.98 13.52 -0.11
CA GLY A 63 -1.40 13.26 1.28
C GLY A 63 -2.23 11.97 1.33
N PRO A 64 -1.90 11.01 2.22
CA PRO A 64 -2.78 9.88 2.48
C PRO A 64 -4.06 10.37 3.16
N ARG A 65 -5.17 9.64 2.96
CA ARG A 65 -6.45 9.97 3.62
C ARG A 65 -6.40 9.81 5.14
N GLY A 66 -5.47 9.00 5.63
CA GLY A 66 -5.17 8.76 7.04
C GLY A 66 -4.32 7.50 7.19
N ILE A 67 -4.05 7.11 8.42
CA ILE A 67 -3.30 5.89 8.74
C ILE A 67 -4.18 4.89 9.48
N VAL A 68 -3.86 3.62 9.31
CA VAL A 68 -4.38 2.51 10.11
C VAL A 68 -3.18 1.75 10.67
N GLU A 69 -3.20 1.50 11.97
CA GLU A 69 -2.17 0.78 12.69
C GLU A 69 -2.67 -0.65 12.99
N HIS A 70 -1.76 -1.61 13.15
CA HIS A 70 -2.08 -2.99 13.54
C HIS A 70 -2.94 -3.80 12.54
N VAL A 71 -2.75 -3.60 11.24
CA VAL A 71 -3.35 -4.46 10.21
C VAL A 71 -2.48 -5.72 10.02
N LEU A 72 -3.09 -6.90 10.14
CA LEU A 72 -2.45 -8.18 9.82
C LEU A 72 -2.54 -8.43 8.30
N VAL A 73 -1.39 -8.81 7.73
CA VAL A 73 -1.13 -8.99 6.29
C VAL A 73 -0.41 -10.32 6.08
#